data_AF-A0A1V4I2A3-F1
#
_entry.id   AF-A0A1V4I2A3-F1
#
_cell.length_a   1.000
_cell.length_b   1.000
_cell.length_c   1.000
_cell.angle_alpha   90.00
_cell.angle_beta   90.00
_cell.angle_gamma   90.00
#
_symmetry.space_group_name_H-M   'P 1'
#
loop_
_entity.id
_entity.type
_entity.pdbx_description
1 polymer ?
#
loop_
_entity_poly.entity_id
_entity_poly.type
_entity_poly.pdbx_seq_one_letter_code
_entity_poly.pdbx_strand_id
1 'polypeptide(L)'
;MRAVLLGLMLALLASVAVAQDWGNIAVISSTLGNNTNRLCIGEHSRAGDIGCPTYAPSLTTAGDVSVSGNLSAATFIGDGSGLTGVIASSVSPEVISINDLSDASSTVASGNMFLGSLGGSSITTGTYNVGLGIGALASATWATQNTAIGTRALAKTVSSANNVAIGYNALNADTSGSNNVAVGPWVLYLNSTGTGNIGIGNGAMTYNRTGGSNIAMGFQHVLEMNQTGSSNIALGYFALYSHMMPSGLIAIGEKSMANISGTSGAGNSAVRNTALGYYTLVGSSTPTNNTASDNTVFGYKAGNGANLTTASGNTLMGSMVADGITTGNSNTAIGAYAGRLITTGTNNITIGANADVQNGTGSNQLSIGNAIFGDLGRAFNTYIGININSPTVALEVSGTVSASRFVGDGSSLTGITSAGDRIVSGSAFVKALQGAGGEVSGTLKLTSSGSEPCDAAHYNTMRIDPVTHFIEVCRP
;
A
#
# COMPACT_ATOMS: atom_id res chain seq x y z
N MET A 1 21.90 35.40 -105.83
CA MET A 1 21.57 36.73 -106.39
C MET A 1 20.84 37.49 -105.28
N ARG A 2 21.46 38.45 -104.58
CA ARG A 2 21.33 39.92 -104.84
C ARG A 2 19.88 40.28 -105.21
N ALA A 3 19.16 41.21 -104.59
CA ALA A 3 19.48 42.29 -103.65
C ALA A 3 18.15 43.07 -103.38
N VAL A 4 18.02 43.73 -102.21
CA VAL A 4 17.57 45.14 -102.06
C VAL A 4 16.05 45.45 -102.29
N LEU A 5 15.30 46.36 -101.63
CA LEU A 5 15.44 47.60 -100.82
C LEU A 5 14.10 47.75 -100.00
N LEU A 6 14.10 48.08 -98.70
CA LEU A 6 13.69 49.38 -98.09
C LEU A 6 12.26 49.88 -98.46
N GLY A 7 11.27 49.86 -97.57
CA GLY A 7 10.89 50.90 -96.58
C GLY A 7 9.52 51.50 -96.99
N LEU A 8 8.61 52.09 -96.22
CA LEU A 8 8.40 52.47 -94.80
C LEU A 8 6.90 52.90 -94.71
N MET A 9 6.35 53.12 -93.50
CA MET A 9 5.01 53.65 -93.10
C MET A 9 3.94 52.57 -92.81
N LEU A 10 3.57 52.23 -91.56
CA LEU A 10 3.10 52.97 -90.35
C LEU A 10 1.60 53.33 -90.40
N ALA A 11 0.75 52.55 -89.70
CA ALA A 11 -0.24 53.04 -88.70
C ALA A 11 -1.10 51.91 -88.10
N LEU A 12 -1.24 51.98 -86.78
CA LEU A 12 -2.02 51.16 -85.83
C LEU A 12 -3.55 51.16 -86.08
N LEU A 13 -4.23 50.03 -85.81
CA LEU A 13 -5.18 49.84 -84.69
C LEU A 13 -5.91 48.47 -84.77
N ALA A 14 -5.85 47.75 -83.64
CA ALA A 14 -6.53 46.52 -83.25
C ALA A 14 -8.08 46.67 -83.28
N SER A 15 -8.99 45.69 -83.19
CA SER A 15 -9.03 44.23 -83.04
C SER A 15 -10.52 43.88 -82.95
N VAL A 16 -11.00 42.79 -83.55
CA VAL A 16 -12.02 41.91 -82.95
C VAL A 16 -11.81 40.51 -83.53
N ALA A 17 -11.14 39.63 -82.80
CA ALA A 17 -11.20 38.19 -83.04
C ALA A 17 -12.09 37.58 -81.95
N VAL A 18 -13.09 36.86 -82.42
CA VAL A 18 -14.23 36.32 -81.67
C VAL A 18 -13.74 35.21 -80.74
N ALA A 19 -14.19 35.21 -79.48
CA ALA A 19 -14.01 34.09 -78.57
C ALA A 19 -14.87 32.91 -79.08
N GLN A 20 -14.22 31.88 -79.62
CA GLN A 20 -14.88 30.60 -79.90
C GLN A 20 -14.85 29.71 -78.64
N ASP A 21 -16.06 29.35 -78.22
CA ASP A 21 -16.46 28.16 -77.48
C ASP A 21 -15.53 27.62 -76.38
N TRP A 22 -15.85 28.00 -75.15
CA TRP A 22 -15.65 27.18 -73.95
C TRP A 22 -16.56 25.95 -73.99
N GLY A 23 -16.18 24.99 -74.82
CA GLY A 23 -16.96 23.80 -75.08
C GLY A 23 -16.09 22.61 -75.45
N ASN A 24 -15.00 22.37 -74.72
CA ASN A 24 -14.41 21.04 -74.63
C ASN A 24 -13.75 20.88 -73.27
N ILE A 25 -14.21 19.86 -72.55
CA ILE A 25 -13.50 19.19 -71.46
C ILE A 25 -12.01 19.19 -71.83
N ALA A 26 -11.15 19.71 -70.94
CA ALA A 26 -9.72 19.47 -71.08
C ALA A 26 -9.55 17.96 -71.22
N VAL A 27 -9.29 17.50 -72.44
CA VAL A 27 -8.90 16.12 -72.67
C VAL A 27 -7.55 16.05 -71.99
N ILE A 28 -7.54 15.60 -70.72
CA ILE A 28 -6.35 15.03 -70.13
C ILE A 28 -6.00 13.94 -71.13
N SER A 29 -4.95 14.16 -71.92
CA SER A 29 -4.54 13.13 -72.87
C SER A 29 -4.34 11.85 -72.06
N SER A 30 -4.47 10.69 -72.71
CA SER A 30 -4.12 9.41 -72.09
C SER A 30 -2.67 9.36 -71.57
N THR A 31 -1.90 10.41 -71.80
CA THR A 31 -0.58 10.70 -71.27
C THR A 31 -0.67 11.86 -70.28
N LEU A 32 -0.85 11.54 -68.99
CA LEU A 32 -0.13 12.26 -67.94
C LEU A 32 1.37 12.09 -68.28
N GLY A 33 1.89 13.00 -69.11
CA GLY A 33 3.09 12.76 -69.90
C GLY A 33 4.32 13.11 -69.09
N ASN A 34 5.15 12.11 -68.79
CA ASN A 34 6.52 12.33 -68.33
C ASN A 34 7.32 13.03 -69.43
N ASN A 35 7.35 14.36 -69.42
CA ASN A 35 8.25 15.11 -70.26
C ASN A 35 9.51 15.37 -69.44
N THR A 36 10.61 14.67 -69.76
CA THR A 36 11.94 14.91 -69.14
C THR A 36 11.91 14.89 -67.60
N ASN A 37 11.37 13.81 -67.02
CA ASN A 37 11.28 13.61 -65.57
C ASN A 37 10.37 14.63 -64.86
N ARG A 38 9.25 15.03 -65.47
CA ARG A 38 8.29 15.98 -64.87
C ARG A 38 6.84 15.59 -65.09
N LEU A 39 6.01 15.85 -64.09
CA LEU A 39 4.56 15.66 -64.11
C LEU A 39 3.89 16.90 -64.70
N CYS A 40 3.61 16.88 -66.00
CA CYS A 40 3.06 18.01 -66.73
C CYS A 40 1.58 17.78 -67.08
N ILE A 41 0.78 18.86 -67.12
CA ILE A 41 -0.60 18.83 -67.61
C ILE A 41 -0.58 19.42 -69.03
N GLY A 42 -0.62 18.56 -70.05
CA GLY A 42 -0.65 18.94 -71.48
C GLY A 42 0.61 18.56 -72.26
N GLU A 43 0.48 18.44 -73.58
CA GLU A 43 1.60 18.13 -74.48
C GLU A 43 2.23 19.43 -75.03
N HIS A 44 3.55 19.53 -74.98
CA HIS A 44 4.30 20.71 -75.43
C HIS A 44 4.13 21.04 -76.93
N SER A 45 3.50 20.16 -77.71
CA SER A 45 3.40 20.21 -79.16
C SER A 45 2.19 20.99 -79.71
N ARG A 46 1.26 21.47 -78.88
CA ARG A 46 0.09 22.27 -79.32
C ARG A 46 0.09 23.67 -78.70
N ALA A 47 0.03 24.69 -79.55
CA ALA A 47 -0.13 26.08 -79.11
C ALA A 47 -1.51 26.26 -78.47
N GLY A 48 -1.54 26.40 -77.14
CA GLY A 48 -2.77 26.53 -76.35
C GLY A 48 -2.81 25.64 -75.10
N ASP A 49 -1.95 24.64 -75.00
CA ASP A 49 -1.81 23.82 -73.79
C ASP A 49 -1.02 24.56 -72.70
N ILE A 50 -1.34 24.31 -71.42
CA ILE A 50 -0.73 24.97 -70.25
C ILE A 50 0.79 24.69 -70.13
N GLY A 51 1.32 23.75 -70.90
CA GLY A 51 2.75 23.44 -70.97
C GLY A 51 3.31 22.83 -69.68
N CYS A 52 4.62 22.58 -69.64
CA CYS A 52 5.31 22.11 -68.44
C CYS A 52 6.05 23.30 -67.78
N PRO A 53 5.43 24.02 -66.84
CA PRO A 53 6.08 25.16 -66.21
C PRO A 53 7.34 24.75 -65.45
N THR A 54 8.27 25.68 -65.26
CA THR A 54 9.53 25.44 -64.53
C THR A 54 9.34 25.04 -63.07
N TYR A 55 8.14 25.16 -62.53
CA TYR A 55 7.74 24.73 -61.18
C TYR A 55 6.93 23.41 -61.14
N ALA A 56 6.68 22.75 -62.27
CA ALA A 56 5.98 21.45 -62.29
C ALA A 56 6.78 20.38 -61.50
N PRO A 57 6.14 19.53 -60.68
CA PRO A 57 6.84 18.49 -59.93
C PRO A 57 7.70 17.60 -60.84
N SER A 58 8.93 17.31 -60.41
CA SER A 58 9.81 16.38 -61.12
C SER A 58 9.66 14.96 -60.58
N LEU A 59 9.77 13.93 -61.42
CA LEU A 59 9.86 12.54 -60.99
C LEU A 59 11.32 12.08 -61.01
N THR A 60 11.80 11.50 -59.92
CA THR A 60 13.11 10.84 -59.91
C THR A 60 13.05 9.54 -60.71
N THR A 61 14.20 8.96 -61.05
CA THR A 61 14.29 7.62 -61.67
C THR A 61 13.74 6.51 -60.78
N ALA A 62 13.55 6.77 -59.48
CA ALA A 62 12.90 5.87 -58.53
C ALA A 62 11.37 6.08 -58.44
N GLY A 63 10.82 7.08 -59.13
CA GLY A 63 9.39 7.41 -59.12
C GLY A 63 8.97 8.41 -58.04
N ASP A 64 9.92 9.01 -57.31
CA ASP A 64 9.62 9.99 -56.27
C ASP A 64 9.24 11.33 -56.87
N VAL A 65 8.29 12.03 -56.24
CA VAL A 65 7.88 13.38 -56.64
C VAL A 65 8.73 14.42 -55.90
N SER A 66 9.55 15.18 -56.64
CA SER A 66 10.38 16.27 -56.14
C SER A 66 9.79 17.64 -56.54
N VAL A 67 9.48 18.46 -55.54
CA VAL A 67 8.84 19.77 -55.68
C VAL A 67 9.78 20.84 -55.11
N SER A 68 10.01 21.92 -55.87
CA SER A 68 10.89 23.04 -55.45
C SER A 68 10.21 24.07 -54.53
N GLY A 69 9.06 23.74 -53.95
CA GLY A 69 8.20 24.63 -53.17
C GLY A 69 7.27 23.86 -52.23
N ASN A 70 6.22 24.51 -51.72
CA ASN A 70 5.29 23.90 -50.78
C ASN A 70 4.46 22.80 -51.45
N LEU A 71 4.55 21.57 -50.92
CA LEU A 71 3.62 20.50 -51.22
C LEU A 71 2.48 20.54 -50.19
N SER A 72 1.27 20.88 -50.62
CA SER A 72 0.06 20.80 -49.78
C SER A 72 -0.78 19.61 -50.23
N ALA A 73 -1.06 18.70 -49.30
CA ALA A 73 -1.94 17.55 -49.52
C ALA A 73 -2.99 17.50 -48.41
N ALA A 74 -4.25 17.21 -48.76
CA ALA A 74 -5.31 17.04 -47.78
C ALA A 74 -5.12 15.77 -46.92
N THR A 75 -4.41 14.77 -47.46
CA THR A 75 -4.06 13.53 -46.77
C THR A 75 -2.79 12.95 -47.39
N PHE A 76 -1.81 12.57 -46.57
CA PHE A 76 -0.68 11.76 -46.98
C PHE A 76 -0.98 10.30 -46.63
N ILE A 77 -0.96 9.39 -47.61
CA ILE A 77 -1.16 7.96 -47.40
C ILE A 77 0.17 7.26 -47.68
N GLY A 78 0.85 6.85 -46.62
CA GLY A 78 2.16 6.20 -46.63
C GLY A 78 2.67 6.01 -45.21
N ASP A 79 3.63 5.12 -44.98
CA ASP A 79 4.16 4.86 -43.64
C ASP A 79 5.12 5.96 -43.12
N GLY A 80 5.43 6.95 -43.97
CA GLY A 80 6.25 8.11 -43.64
C GLY A 80 7.73 7.79 -43.38
N SER A 81 8.14 6.51 -43.48
CA SER A 81 9.46 6.02 -43.08
C SER A 81 10.61 6.56 -43.93
N GLY A 82 10.33 7.07 -45.13
CA GLY A 82 11.30 7.67 -46.05
C GLY A 82 11.31 9.21 -46.07
N LEU A 83 10.51 9.89 -45.25
CA LEU A 83 10.48 11.36 -45.21
C LEU A 83 11.70 11.89 -44.43
N THR A 84 12.64 12.52 -45.14
CA THR A 84 13.80 13.21 -44.54
C THR A 84 13.71 14.72 -44.76
N GLY A 85 14.20 15.54 -43.82
CA GLY A 85 14.28 16.99 -44.00
C GLY A 85 12.96 17.77 -43.82
N VAL A 86 12.02 17.23 -43.03
CA VAL A 86 10.81 17.95 -42.62
C VAL A 86 11.19 19.01 -41.58
N ILE A 87 11.32 20.26 -42.01
CA ILE A 87 11.64 21.39 -41.13
C ILE A 87 10.35 22.15 -40.81
N ALA A 88 9.90 22.14 -39.57
CA ALA A 88 8.81 23.00 -39.13
C ALA A 88 9.28 24.46 -39.16
N SER A 89 8.79 25.27 -40.12
CA SER A 89 9.24 26.65 -40.32
C SER A 89 8.72 27.66 -39.28
N SER A 90 8.11 27.19 -38.19
CA SER A 90 7.62 28.03 -37.11
C SER A 90 7.44 27.19 -35.85
N VAL A 91 8.54 26.95 -35.13
CA VAL A 91 8.47 26.42 -33.78
C VAL A 91 9.00 27.47 -32.80
N SER A 92 8.10 27.93 -31.93
CA SER A 92 8.42 28.50 -30.63
C SER A 92 9.53 27.68 -29.96
N PRO A 93 10.47 28.28 -29.20
CA PRO A 93 11.60 27.57 -28.59
C PRO A 93 11.23 26.39 -27.65
N GLU A 94 9.94 26.19 -27.37
CA GLU A 94 9.42 25.10 -26.53
C GLU A 94 8.80 23.92 -27.30
N VAL A 95 8.64 24.02 -28.63
CA VAL A 95 8.09 22.92 -29.43
C VAL A 95 9.23 22.20 -30.13
N ILE A 96 9.74 21.15 -29.47
CA ILE A 96 10.52 20.11 -30.15
C ILE A 96 9.51 19.38 -31.03
N SER A 97 9.45 19.73 -32.32
CA SER A 97 8.78 18.90 -33.32
C SER A 97 9.25 17.45 -33.15
N ILE A 98 8.35 16.48 -33.33
CA ILE A 98 8.73 15.09 -33.63
C ILE A 98 9.35 15.11 -35.05
N ASN A 99 10.42 15.89 -35.22
CA ASN A 99 11.28 15.78 -36.39
C ASN A 99 12.17 14.59 -36.06
N ASP A 100 12.20 13.68 -37.02
CA ASP A 100 12.80 12.37 -36.96
C ASP A 100 12.06 11.37 -36.07
N LEU A 101 11.42 10.40 -36.73
CA LEU A 101 11.35 9.01 -36.23
C LEU A 101 12.71 8.30 -36.38
N SER A 102 13.78 9.03 -36.78
CA SER A 102 15.13 8.50 -37.01
C SER A 102 15.85 8.18 -35.69
N ASP A 103 15.48 8.84 -34.58
CA ASP A 103 15.91 8.56 -33.20
C ASP A 103 15.14 7.39 -32.55
N ALA A 104 13.94 7.08 -33.03
CA ALA A 104 13.17 5.89 -32.65
C ALA A 104 13.77 4.57 -33.19
N SER A 105 14.89 4.61 -33.92
CA SER A 105 15.59 3.43 -34.45
C SER A 105 17.08 3.45 -34.06
N SER A 106 17.41 2.84 -32.91
CA SER A 106 18.81 2.49 -32.62
C SER A 106 19.19 1.22 -33.40
N THR A 107 20.05 1.39 -34.40
CA THR A 107 20.54 0.34 -35.33
C THR A 107 21.46 -0.71 -34.69
N VAL A 108 21.71 -0.64 -33.39
CA VAL A 108 22.53 -1.62 -32.64
C VAL A 108 21.75 -2.42 -31.58
N ALA A 109 20.52 -2.03 -31.25
CA ALA A 109 19.70 -2.76 -30.29
C ALA A 109 18.20 -2.65 -30.60
N SER A 110 17.61 -3.79 -30.98
CA SER A 110 16.22 -3.90 -31.44
C SER A 110 15.21 -3.47 -30.39
N GLY A 111 14.14 -2.80 -30.84
CA GLY A 111 12.93 -2.55 -30.05
C GLY A 111 13.00 -1.38 -29.07
N ASN A 112 14.01 -0.53 -29.15
CA ASN A 112 14.05 0.71 -28.38
C ASN A 112 13.28 1.85 -29.09
N MET A 113 12.73 2.80 -28.33
CA MET A 113 12.08 4.01 -28.81
C MET A 113 12.56 5.21 -27.99
N PHE A 114 13.18 6.21 -28.63
CA PHE A 114 13.61 7.45 -27.98
C PHE A 114 12.99 8.67 -28.64
N LEU A 115 12.55 9.62 -27.82
CA LEU A 115 11.97 10.89 -28.23
C LEU A 115 12.51 11.99 -27.32
N GLY A 116 13.30 12.92 -27.86
CA GLY A 116 13.91 14.04 -27.13
C GLY A 116 15.44 13.98 -27.11
N SER A 117 16.09 15.14 -26.92
CA SER A 117 17.53 15.25 -27.03
C SER A 117 18.28 14.39 -26.00
N LEU A 118 19.38 13.78 -26.44
CA LEU A 118 20.24 12.90 -25.63
C LEU A 118 19.55 11.63 -25.10
N GLY A 119 18.34 11.30 -25.59
CA GLY A 119 17.67 10.05 -25.27
C GLY A 119 18.45 8.85 -25.80
N GLY A 120 18.76 7.86 -24.94
CA GLY A 120 19.41 6.62 -25.36
C GLY A 120 20.82 6.76 -25.98
N SER A 121 21.50 7.92 -25.83
CA SER A 121 22.73 8.25 -26.55
C SER A 121 23.93 7.32 -26.29
N SER A 122 23.86 6.50 -25.25
CA SER A 122 24.93 5.56 -24.87
C SER A 122 24.55 4.09 -25.05
N ILE A 123 23.39 3.76 -25.64
CA ILE A 123 22.97 2.36 -25.82
C ILE A 123 23.89 1.66 -26.81
N THR A 124 24.51 0.56 -26.35
CA THR A 124 25.37 -0.29 -27.18
C THR A 124 24.71 -1.62 -27.52
N THR A 125 24.13 -2.32 -26.54
CA THR A 125 23.47 -3.62 -26.76
C THR A 125 22.13 -3.77 -26.04
N GLY A 126 21.68 -2.75 -25.30
CA GLY A 126 20.45 -2.78 -24.50
C GLY A 126 19.19 -2.64 -25.36
N THR A 127 18.20 -3.53 -25.20
CA THR A 127 17.00 -3.64 -26.05
C THR A 127 15.70 -3.31 -25.31
N TYR A 128 14.63 -3.05 -26.07
CA TYR A 128 13.25 -2.87 -25.56
C TYR A 128 13.03 -1.73 -24.55
N ASN A 129 13.78 -0.64 -24.67
CA ASN A 129 13.63 0.54 -23.83
C ASN A 129 12.75 1.62 -24.50
N VAL A 130 11.94 2.32 -23.71
CA VAL A 130 11.20 3.52 -24.14
C VAL A 130 11.74 4.72 -23.37
N GLY A 131 12.22 5.74 -24.06
CA GLY A 131 12.71 6.98 -23.46
C GLY A 131 12.06 8.21 -24.08
N LEU A 132 11.24 8.94 -23.32
CA LEU A 132 10.57 10.16 -23.76
C LEU A 132 10.98 11.33 -22.85
N GLY A 133 11.66 12.32 -23.39
CA GLY A 133 12.12 13.51 -22.67
C GLY A 133 13.64 13.71 -22.70
N ILE A 134 14.08 14.93 -22.42
CA ILE A 134 15.49 15.31 -22.53
C ILE A 134 16.35 14.50 -21.54
N GLY A 135 17.34 13.78 -22.07
CA GLY A 135 18.27 12.96 -21.29
C GLY A 135 17.65 11.74 -20.61
N ALA A 136 16.47 11.30 -21.04
CA ALA A 136 15.91 10.02 -20.60
C ALA A 136 16.82 8.86 -21.07
N LEU A 137 17.22 7.97 -20.15
CA LEU A 137 18.13 6.84 -20.46
C LEU A 137 19.48 7.23 -21.10
N ALA A 138 19.98 8.44 -20.88
CA ALA A 138 21.17 8.96 -21.57
C ALA A 138 22.45 8.11 -21.41
N SER A 139 22.61 7.42 -20.28
CA SER A 139 23.81 6.60 -19.97
C SER A 139 23.61 5.09 -20.16
N ALA A 140 22.46 4.65 -20.68
CA ALA A 140 22.00 3.25 -20.68
C ALA A 140 22.83 2.32 -21.59
N THR A 141 24.02 1.88 -21.16
CA THR A 141 24.94 1.12 -22.04
C THR A 141 24.42 -0.28 -22.41
N TRP A 142 23.90 -1.01 -21.41
CA TRP A 142 23.40 -2.40 -21.51
C TRP A 142 21.98 -2.56 -20.92
N ALA A 143 21.27 -1.45 -20.68
CA ALA A 143 19.98 -1.48 -20.00
C ALA A 143 18.89 -2.09 -20.90
N THR A 144 17.97 -2.87 -20.33
CA THR A 144 16.93 -3.58 -21.11
C THR A 144 15.53 -3.39 -20.53
N GLN A 145 14.51 -3.34 -21.38
CA GLN A 145 13.10 -3.36 -20.94
C GLN A 145 12.70 -2.22 -19.98
N ASN A 146 13.31 -1.03 -20.11
CA ASN A 146 12.99 0.11 -19.25
C ASN A 146 12.02 1.09 -19.92
N THR A 147 11.11 1.68 -19.15
CA THR A 147 10.27 2.81 -19.59
C THR A 147 10.67 4.05 -18.83
N ALA A 148 11.16 5.09 -19.51
CA ALA A 148 11.59 6.36 -18.94
C ALA A 148 10.83 7.51 -19.63
N ILE A 149 9.97 8.20 -18.90
CA ILE A 149 9.15 9.31 -19.41
C ILE A 149 9.36 10.53 -18.50
N GLY A 150 9.93 11.60 -19.04
CA GLY A 150 10.25 12.84 -18.33
C GLY A 150 11.72 13.20 -18.44
N THR A 151 12.00 14.49 -18.27
CA THR A 151 13.38 15.01 -18.32
C THR A 151 14.24 14.30 -17.28
N ARG A 152 15.33 13.68 -17.75
CA ARG A 152 16.34 12.95 -16.97
C ARG A 152 15.81 11.77 -16.15
N ALA A 153 14.69 11.17 -16.55
CA ALA A 153 14.24 9.88 -16.02
C ALA A 153 15.25 8.77 -16.38
N LEU A 154 15.71 7.97 -15.40
CA LEU A 154 16.73 6.91 -15.58
C LEU A 154 18.04 7.37 -16.25
N ALA A 155 18.42 8.64 -16.13
CA ALA A 155 19.50 9.22 -16.94
C ALA A 155 20.90 8.60 -16.72
N LYS A 156 21.20 8.09 -15.51
CA LYS A 156 22.51 7.50 -15.17
C LYS A 156 22.53 5.97 -15.18
N THR A 157 21.46 5.33 -15.66
CA THR A 157 21.40 3.87 -15.67
C THR A 157 22.42 3.30 -16.63
N VAL A 158 23.11 2.22 -16.25
CA VAL A 158 24.17 1.58 -17.06
C VAL A 158 23.73 0.18 -17.49
N SER A 159 23.24 -0.63 -16.55
CA SER A 159 22.91 -2.05 -16.76
C SER A 159 21.58 -2.51 -16.14
N SER A 160 20.67 -1.59 -15.86
CA SER A 160 19.37 -1.93 -15.25
C SER A 160 18.42 -2.66 -16.19
N ALA A 161 17.49 -3.41 -15.62
CA ALA A 161 16.39 -4.02 -16.36
C ALA A 161 15.02 -3.81 -15.71
N ASN A 162 13.99 -3.75 -16.54
CA ASN A 162 12.57 -3.77 -16.12
C ASN A 162 12.17 -2.63 -15.17
N ASN A 163 12.73 -1.44 -15.34
CA ASN A 163 12.33 -0.26 -14.57
C ASN A 163 11.26 0.57 -15.29
N VAL A 164 10.33 1.15 -14.53
CA VAL A 164 9.39 2.17 -15.01
C VAL A 164 9.68 3.47 -14.26
N ALA A 165 10.06 4.54 -14.95
CA ALA A 165 10.36 5.85 -14.41
C ALA A 165 9.55 6.91 -15.16
N ILE A 166 8.54 7.49 -14.53
CA ILE A 166 7.66 8.50 -15.11
C ILE A 166 7.70 9.74 -14.24
N GLY A 167 8.41 10.79 -14.66
CA GLY A 167 8.54 12.05 -13.94
C GLY A 167 9.91 12.71 -14.08
N TYR A 168 9.99 13.98 -13.72
CA TYR A 168 11.26 14.72 -13.69
C TYR A 168 12.24 14.10 -12.69
N ASN A 169 13.43 13.69 -13.18
CA ASN A 169 14.48 13.02 -12.40
C ASN A 169 14.05 11.75 -11.63
N ALA A 170 12.98 11.07 -12.06
CA ALA A 170 12.62 9.77 -11.50
C ALA A 170 13.75 8.74 -11.76
N LEU A 171 14.20 8.01 -10.72
CA LEU A 171 15.32 7.05 -10.79
C LEU A 171 16.62 7.63 -11.42
N ASN A 172 16.91 8.92 -11.22
CA ASN A 172 18.02 9.58 -11.91
C ASN A 172 19.40 8.96 -11.64
N ALA A 173 19.66 8.55 -10.40
CA ALA A 173 20.95 8.01 -9.97
C ALA A 173 21.10 6.49 -10.11
N ASP A 174 20.08 5.80 -10.65
CA ASP A 174 20.13 4.34 -10.79
C ASP A 174 21.25 3.95 -11.72
N THR A 175 22.08 2.97 -11.33
CA THR A 175 23.22 2.49 -12.13
C THR A 175 23.02 1.05 -12.58
N SER A 176 22.46 0.20 -11.72
CA SER A 176 22.21 -1.23 -12.00
C SER A 176 21.00 -1.82 -11.27
N GLY A 177 20.20 -1.02 -10.56
CA GLY A 177 18.99 -1.46 -9.89
C GLY A 177 17.93 -1.88 -10.91
N SER A 178 17.20 -2.96 -10.64
CA SER A 178 16.24 -3.55 -11.59
C SER A 178 14.89 -3.77 -10.93
N ASN A 179 13.82 -3.85 -11.74
CA ASN A 179 12.44 -4.08 -11.31
C ASN A 179 11.88 -2.96 -10.41
N ASN A 180 12.26 -1.72 -10.64
CA ASN A 180 11.77 -0.56 -9.89
C ASN A 180 10.65 0.18 -10.66
N VAL A 181 9.61 0.63 -9.95
CA VAL A 181 8.56 1.51 -10.47
C VAL A 181 8.66 2.84 -9.75
N ALA A 182 8.80 3.94 -10.49
CA ALA A 182 8.95 5.30 -9.98
C ALA A 182 8.02 6.23 -10.76
N VAL A 183 6.92 6.67 -10.17
CA VAL A 183 5.93 7.53 -10.82
C VAL A 183 5.75 8.82 -10.03
N GLY A 184 6.25 9.92 -10.56
CA GLY A 184 6.26 11.24 -9.93
C GLY A 184 7.64 11.90 -10.01
N PRO A 185 7.71 13.23 -9.81
CA PRO A 185 9.00 13.92 -9.77
C PRO A 185 9.82 13.47 -8.55
N TRP A 186 11.13 13.30 -8.77
CA TRP A 186 12.14 12.95 -7.75
C TRP A 186 11.96 11.61 -7.02
N VAL A 187 11.05 10.75 -7.50
CA VAL A 187 10.86 9.41 -6.94
C VAL A 187 12.12 8.56 -7.14
N LEU A 188 12.58 7.93 -6.06
CA LEU A 188 13.80 7.09 -6.06
C LEU A 188 15.05 7.81 -6.65
N TYR A 189 15.14 9.12 -6.47
CA TYR A 189 16.18 9.97 -7.10
C TYR A 189 17.61 9.47 -6.86
N LEU A 190 17.95 9.05 -5.63
CA LEU A 190 19.29 8.57 -5.26
C LEU A 190 19.45 7.04 -5.29
N ASN A 191 18.47 6.28 -5.78
CA ASN A 191 18.60 4.83 -5.86
C ASN A 191 19.70 4.50 -6.85
N SER A 192 20.73 3.77 -6.42
CA SER A 192 21.87 3.43 -7.26
C SER A 192 21.88 1.96 -7.67
N THR A 193 21.47 1.07 -6.77
CA THR A 193 21.54 -0.40 -6.97
C THR A 193 20.35 -1.16 -6.37
N GLY A 194 19.40 -0.46 -5.73
CA GLY A 194 18.26 -1.11 -5.08
C GLY A 194 17.32 -1.73 -6.12
N THR A 195 16.71 -2.86 -5.78
CA THR A 195 15.86 -3.63 -6.70
C THR A 195 14.43 -3.81 -6.16
N GLY A 196 13.44 -3.92 -7.04
CA GLY A 196 12.08 -4.28 -6.63
C GLY A 196 11.33 -3.20 -5.85
N ASN A 197 11.67 -1.91 -6.00
CA ASN A 197 11.01 -0.82 -5.28
C ASN A 197 9.85 -0.23 -6.09
N ILE A 198 8.73 0.09 -5.44
CA ILE A 198 7.56 0.78 -6.04
C ILE A 198 7.39 2.12 -5.33
N GLY A 199 7.75 3.23 -5.97
CA GLY A 199 7.55 4.60 -5.53
C GLY A 199 6.50 5.32 -6.38
N ILE A 200 5.48 5.90 -5.75
CA ILE A 200 4.46 6.70 -6.44
C ILE A 200 4.14 7.97 -5.65
N GLY A 201 4.30 9.14 -6.29
CA GLY A 201 4.03 10.47 -5.75
C GLY A 201 5.30 11.29 -5.48
N ASN A 202 5.15 12.63 -5.40
CA ASN A 202 6.28 13.58 -5.34
C ASN A 202 7.26 13.25 -4.18
N GLY A 203 8.52 12.94 -4.53
CA GLY A 203 9.59 12.69 -3.56
C GLY A 203 9.48 11.38 -2.76
N ALA A 204 8.68 10.40 -3.21
CA ALA A 204 8.66 9.08 -2.58
C ALA A 204 10.04 8.40 -2.68
N MET A 205 10.59 7.94 -1.54
CA MET A 205 11.89 7.26 -1.45
C MET A 205 13.10 8.03 -2.06
N THR A 206 13.12 9.38 -2.00
CA THR A 206 14.19 10.20 -2.61
C THR A 206 15.61 9.77 -2.24
N TYR A 207 15.86 9.39 -0.98
CA TYR A 207 17.21 9.05 -0.50
C TYR A 207 17.52 7.55 -0.45
N ASN A 208 16.64 6.68 -0.96
CA ASN A 208 16.93 5.24 -1.03
C ASN A 208 18.11 5.01 -1.95
N ARG A 209 19.20 4.40 -1.48
CA ARG A 209 20.44 4.19 -2.24
C ARG A 209 20.61 2.74 -2.68
N THR A 210 20.43 1.80 -1.74
CA THR A 210 20.62 0.36 -2.02
C THR A 210 19.49 -0.52 -1.50
N GLY A 211 18.50 0.04 -0.80
CA GLY A 211 17.37 -0.72 -0.25
C GLY A 211 16.48 -1.29 -1.36
N GLY A 212 15.97 -2.50 -1.14
CA GLY A 212 15.13 -3.22 -2.11
C GLY A 212 13.77 -3.67 -1.56
N SER A 213 12.87 -4.07 -2.45
CA SER A 213 11.54 -4.58 -2.12
C SER A 213 10.69 -3.63 -1.26
N ASN A 214 10.82 -2.31 -1.45
CA ASN A 214 10.02 -1.32 -0.73
C ASN A 214 8.83 -0.82 -1.56
N ILE A 215 7.68 -0.59 -0.95
CA ILE A 215 6.52 0.07 -1.55
C ILE A 215 6.31 1.40 -0.82
N ALA A 216 6.38 2.53 -1.53
CA ALA A 216 6.06 3.85 -1.01
C ALA A 216 5.07 4.57 -1.94
N MET A 217 3.87 4.86 -1.48
CA MET A 217 2.86 5.57 -2.27
C MET A 217 2.20 6.68 -1.47
N GLY A 218 2.21 7.91 -1.99
CA GLY A 218 1.57 9.06 -1.35
C GLY A 218 2.19 10.38 -1.78
N PHE A 219 1.59 11.49 -1.33
CA PHE A 219 2.08 12.82 -1.63
C PHE A 219 3.06 13.27 -0.54
N GLN A 220 4.26 13.73 -0.94
CA GLN A 220 5.31 14.31 -0.09
C GLN A 220 5.85 13.40 1.02
N HIS A 221 7.17 13.26 1.05
CA HIS A 221 7.92 12.78 2.22
C HIS A 221 7.56 11.34 2.68
N VAL A 222 7.21 10.44 1.75
CA VAL A 222 6.90 9.03 2.03
C VAL A 222 8.15 8.16 1.93
N LEU A 223 8.53 7.51 3.04
CA LEU A 223 9.74 6.68 3.14
C LEU A 223 11.01 7.40 2.64
N GLU A 224 11.06 8.73 2.75
CA GLU A 224 12.01 9.55 2.03
C GLU A 224 13.46 9.32 2.47
N MET A 225 13.68 9.18 3.78
CA MET A 225 15.02 9.08 4.37
C MET A 225 15.59 7.67 4.38
N ASN A 226 14.88 6.66 3.85
CA ASN A 226 15.40 5.30 3.74
C ASN A 226 16.67 5.32 2.89
N GLN A 227 17.79 4.77 3.36
CA GLN A 227 19.04 4.72 2.59
C GLN A 227 19.37 3.29 2.13
N THR A 228 19.18 2.30 3.01
CA THR A 228 19.54 0.89 2.77
C THR A 228 18.48 -0.12 3.23
N GLY A 229 17.40 0.34 3.86
CA GLY A 229 16.32 -0.46 4.39
C GLY A 229 15.49 -1.16 3.30
N SER A 230 14.99 -2.35 3.61
CA SER A 230 14.32 -3.23 2.64
C SER A 230 13.01 -3.81 3.19
N SER A 231 12.15 -4.26 2.28
CA SER A 231 10.88 -4.93 2.61
C SER A 231 9.89 -4.07 3.42
N ASN A 232 9.81 -2.77 3.12
CA ASN A 232 8.89 -1.86 3.81
C ASN A 232 7.69 -1.49 2.93
N ILE A 233 6.53 -1.24 3.56
CA ILE A 233 5.33 -0.70 2.92
C ILE A 233 4.99 0.62 3.62
N ALA A 234 4.95 1.72 2.86
CA ALA A 234 4.65 3.07 3.33
C ALA A 234 3.58 3.72 2.45
N LEU A 235 2.35 3.83 2.93
CA LEU A 235 1.23 4.38 2.16
C LEU A 235 0.61 5.57 2.88
N GLY A 236 0.57 6.74 2.24
CA GLY A 236 -0.03 7.95 2.78
C GLY A 236 0.96 9.10 3.03
N TYR A 237 0.42 10.31 3.27
CA TYR A 237 1.20 11.53 3.50
C TYR A 237 2.13 11.36 4.72
N PHE A 238 3.45 11.57 4.52
CA PHE A 238 4.49 11.44 5.55
C PHE A 238 4.67 10.05 6.19
N ALA A 239 4.09 8.98 5.64
CA ALA A 239 4.29 7.63 6.19
C ALA A 239 5.79 7.22 6.14
N LEU A 240 6.32 6.72 7.26
CA LEU A 240 7.73 6.32 7.43
C LEU A 240 8.80 7.38 7.05
N TYR A 241 8.46 8.67 7.09
CA TYR A 241 9.30 9.78 6.63
C TYR A 241 10.80 9.71 7.01
N SER A 242 11.14 9.51 8.29
CA SER A 242 12.50 9.70 8.83
C SER A 242 13.26 8.42 9.15
N HIS A 243 12.83 7.26 8.63
CA HIS A 243 13.50 5.99 8.91
C HIS A 243 14.68 5.76 7.96
N MET A 244 15.93 5.78 8.47
CA MET A 244 17.15 5.61 7.64
C MET A 244 17.43 4.16 7.20
N MET A 245 17.07 3.16 8.01
CA MET A 245 17.32 1.74 7.72
C MET A 245 16.14 0.84 8.16
N PRO A 246 14.89 1.15 7.77
CA PRO A 246 13.73 0.35 8.16
C PRO A 246 13.80 -1.04 7.51
N SER A 247 13.38 -2.07 8.23
CA SER A 247 13.28 -3.42 7.68
C SER A 247 11.97 -4.08 8.09
N GLY A 248 11.17 -4.47 7.12
CA GLY A 248 9.91 -5.18 7.39
C GLY A 248 8.81 -4.31 8.02
N LEU A 249 8.84 -2.99 7.85
CA LEU A 249 7.80 -2.10 8.41
C LEU A 249 6.60 -1.98 7.47
N ILE A 250 5.39 -2.01 8.01
CA ILE A 250 4.15 -1.71 7.29
C ILE A 250 3.50 -0.49 7.94
N ALA A 251 3.51 0.66 7.28
CA ALA A 251 2.88 1.90 7.71
C ALA A 251 1.86 2.37 6.66
N ILE A 252 0.58 2.37 7.02
CA ILE A 252 -0.51 2.73 6.11
C ILE A 252 -1.39 3.78 6.80
N GLY A 253 -1.46 4.98 6.24
CA GLY A 253 -2.23 6.10 6.76
C GLY A 253 -1.39 7.36 6.89
N GLU A 254 -2.07 8.51 7.01
CA GLU A 254 -1.40 9.79 7.23
C GLU A 254 -0.54 9.73 8.50
N LYS A 255 0.74 10.04 8.33
CA LYS A 255 1.74 10.10 9.38
C LYS A 255 1.85 8.82 10.23
N SER A 256 1.46 7.66 9.69
CA SER A 256 1.73 6.37 10.33
C SER A 256 3.25 6.14 10.40
N MET A 257 3.78 5.85 11.59
CA MET A 257 5.21 5.75 11.86
C MET A 257 6.04 6.96 11.36
N ALA A 258 5.42 8.14 11.27
CA ALA A 258 6.11 9.35 10.82
C ALA A 258 6.94 9.94 11.96
N ASN A 259 8.10 9.37 12.23
CA ASN A 259 8.90 9.84 13.34
C ASN A 259 9.42 11.27 13.05
N ILE A 260 9.35 12.17 14.03
CA ILE A 260 9.82 13.55 13.90
C ILE A 260 11.28 13.59 14.36
N SER A 261 12.15 14.09 13.48
CA SER A 261 13.57 14.43 13.69
C SER A 261 14.53 13.34 14.22
N GLY A 262 15.25 12.73 13.26
CA GLY A 262 16.58 12.17 13.48
C GLY A 262 17.57 12.74 12.49
N THR A 263 18.19 13.88 12.80
CA THR A 263 19.38 14.34 12.11
C THR A 263 20.52 13.36 12.37
N SER A 264 21.08 12.83 11.27
CA SER A 264 22.40 12.20 11.16
C SER A 264 22.78 11.11 12.18
N GLY A 265 22.66 9.84 11.77
CA GLY A 265 23.65 8.82 12.15
C GLY A 265 23.26 7.80 13.22
N ALA A 266 22.17 7.97 13.95
CA ALA A 266 21.61 6.91 14.79
C ALA A 266 20.50 6.18 14.03
N GLY A 267 20.78 4.97 13.58
CA GLY A 267 19.81 4.15 12.85
C GLY A 267 18.59 3.85 13.73
N ASN A 268 17.42 4.36 13.33
CA ASN A 268 16.15 3.82 13.84
C ASN A 268 16.06 2.36 13.39
N SER A 269 16.30 1.45 14.33
CA SER A 269 16.34 -0.01 14.13
C SER A 269 14.98 -0.65 14.43
N ALA A 270 13.89 0.08 14.22
CA ALA A 270 12.56 -0.50 14.28
C ALA A 270 12.41 -1.56 13.18
N VAL A 271 12.06 -2.78 13.55
CA VAL A 271 11.92 -3.93 12.64
C VAL A 271 10.56 -4.60 12.83
N ARG A 272 9.93 -5.03 11.75
CA ARG A 272 8.69 -5.86 11.78
C ARG A 272 7.49 -5.24 12.50
N ASN A 273 7.37 -3.92 12.58
CA ASN A 273 6.14 -3.29 13.07
C ASN A 273 5.10 -3.16 11.95
N THR A 274 3.84 -3.34 12.29
CA THR A 274 2.68 -3.12 11.43
C THR A 274 1.80 -2.05 12.06
N ALA A 275 1.63 -0.90 11.39
CA ALA A 275 0.78 0.21 11.84
C ALA A 275 -0.16 0.66 10.72
N LEU A 276 -1.46 0.70 11.01
CA LEU A 276 -2.47 1.13 10.06
C LEU A 276 -3.43 2.13 10.72
N GLY A 277 -3.54 3.31 10.12
CA GLY A 277 -4.43 4.39 10.53
C GLY A 277 -3.73 5.73 10.65
N TYR A 278 -4.49 6.75 11.05
CA TYR A 278 -4.02 8.13 11.20
C TYR A 278 -3.14 8.28 12.44
N TYR A 279 -1.89 8.73 12.26
CA TYR A 279 -0.94 9.00 13.36
C TYR A 279 -0.71 7.78 14.28
N THR A 280 -0.68 6.58 13.72
CA THR A 280 -0.36 5.36 14.47
C THR A 280 1.13 5.23 14.71
N LEU A 281 1.52 4.78 15.91
CA LEU A 281 2.90 4.50 16.29
C LEU A 281 3.87 5.67 15.99
N VAL A 282 3.42 6.91 16.21
CA VAL A 282 4.26 8.11 16.06
C VAL A 282 5.14 8.20 17.31
N GLY A 283 6.40 7.80 17.17
CA GLY A 283 7.38 7.75 18.26
C GLY A 283 7.83 9.13 18.78
N SER A 284 8.70 9.11 19.79
CA SER A 284 9.35 10.29 20.37
C SER A 284 10.14 11.10 19.33
N SER A 285 10.17 12.42 19.47
CA SER A 285 11.06 13.30 18.67
C SER A 285 12.56 13.12 18.97
N THR A 286 12.93 12.14 19.81
CA THR A 286 14.30 11.84 20.20
C THR A 286 14.84 10.64 19.40
N PRO A 287 15.86 10.84 18.53
CA PRO A 287 16.25 9.86 17.50
C PRO A 287 16.86 8.54 17.99
N THR A 288 17.40 8.48 19.22
CA THR A 288 18.38 7.44 19.55
C THR A 288 17.81 6.12 20.06
N ASN A 289 16.50 6.01 20.30
CA ASN A 289 15.94 4.86 21.02
C ASN A 289 14.66 4.25 20.39
N ASN A 290 14.33 4.47 19.11
CA ASN A 290 13.18 3.77 18.51
C ASN A 290 13.61 2.40 17.94
N THR A 291 13.79 1.42 18.84
CA THR A 291 14.14 0.02 18.55
C THR A 291 12.97 -0.94 18.74
N ALA A 292 11.76 -0.42 18.94
CA ALA A 292 10.56 -1.21 19.08
C ALA A 292 10.40 -2.17 17.90
N SER A 293 10.07 -3.42 18.19
CA SER A 293 9.94 -4.47 17.18
C SER A 293 8.68 -5.30 17.37
N ASP A 294 8.21 -5.91 16.28
CA ASP A 294 7.11 -6.89 16.32
C ASP A 294 5.80 -6.35 16.92
N ASN A 295 5.54 -5.03 16.83
CA ASN A 295 4.27 -4.44 17.25
C ASN A 295 3.24 -4.45 16.13
N THR A 296 1.99 -4.70 16.49
CA THR A 296 0.83 -4.67 15.60
C THR A 296 -0.17 -3.63 16.09
N VAL A 297 -0.39 -2.56 15.32
CA VAL A 297 -1.11 -1.35 15.76
C VAL A 297 -2.15 -0.92 14.73
N PHE A 298 -3.40 -0.77 15.13
CA PHE A 298 -4.51 -0.36 14.25
C PHE A 298 -5.38 0.73 14.89
N GLY A 299 -5.65 1.82 14.16
CA GLY A 299 -6.68 2.80 14.53
C GLY A 299 -6.26 4.27 14.45
N TYR A 300 -7.06 5.16 15.04
CA TYR A 300 -6.75 6.59 15.10
C TYR A 300 -5.86 6.86 16.32
N LYS A 301 -4.65 7.39 16.10
CA LYS A 301 -3.69 7.68 17.18
C LYS A 301 -3.45 6.48 18.11
N ALA A 302 -3.54 5.26 17.60
CA ALA A 302 -3.23 4.05 18.35
C ALA A 302 -1.72 3.98 18.64
N GLY A 303 -1.35 3.74 19.90
CA GLY A 303 0.04 3.82 20.35
C GLY A 303 0.69 5.19 20.11
N ASN A 304 -0.13 6.25 19.99
CA ASN A 304 0.33 7.63 19.83
C ASN A 304 0.67 8.21 21.21
N GLY A 305 1.81 7.80 21.72
CA GLY A 305 2.40 8.28 22.96
C GLY A 305 3.87 8.53 22.73
N ALA A 306 4.49 9.38 23.55
CA ALA A 306 5.89 9.76 23.39
C ALA A 306 6.90 8.60 23.39
N ASN A 307 6.49 7.34 23.60
CA ASN A 307 7.38 6.31 24.08
C ASN A 307 7.12 4.88 23.59
N LEU A 308 6.51 4.53 22.45
CA LEU A 308 6.76 3.17 21.90
C LEU A 308 8.19 3.08 21.32
N THR A 309 9.18 3.46 22.13
CA THR A 309 10.60 3.60 21.81
C THR A 309 11.25 2.22 21.79
N THR A 310 11.05 1.40 22.82
CA THR A 310 11.62 0.04 22.89
C THR A 310 10.58 -1.06 23.14
N ALA A 311 9.34 -0.68 23.42
CA ALA A 311 8.21 -1.58 23.65
C ALA A 311 7.99 -2.48 22.43
N SER A 312 8.20 -3.78 22.59
CA SER A 312 8.15 -4.78 21.52
C SER A 312 7.06 -5.82 21.74
N GLY A 313 6.54 -6.38 20.65
CA GLY A 313 5.55 -7.47 20.71
C GLY A 313 4.14 -7.05 21.16
N ASN A 314 3.79 -5.76 21.11
CA ASN A 314 2.47 -5.31 21.54
C ASN A 314 1.42 -5.43 20.43
N THR A 315 0.19 -5.79 20.79
CA THR A 315 -0.98 -5.84 19.88
C THR A 315 -1.99 -4.79 20.32
N LEU A 316 -2.13 -3.70 19.56
CA LEU A 316 -2.93 -2.52 19.90
C LEU A 316 -3.99 -2.26 18.84
N MET A 317 -5.26 -2.24 19.20
CA MET A 317 -6.36 -2.01 18.25
C MET A 317 -7.43 -1.10 18.84
N GLY A 318 -7.63 0.09 18.25
CA GLY A 318 -8.65 1.04 18.69
C GLY A 318 -8.26 2.51 18.49
N SER A 319 -9.15 3.43 18.87
CA SER A 319 -8.84 4.86 18.90
C SER A 319 -8.13 5.23 20.20
N MET A 320 -6.99 5.93 20.11
CA MET A 320 -6.17 6.35 21.25
C MET A 320 -5.90 5.22 22.27
N VAL A 321 -5.75 3.99 21.76
CA VAL A 321 -5.45 2.79 22.54
C VAL A 321 -3.98 2.80 22.95
N ALA A 322 -3.72 2.45 24.21
CA ALA A 322 -2.39 2.25 24.78
C ALA A 322 -1.37 3.35 24.45
N ASP A 323 -1.80 4.61 24.51
CA ASP A 323 -0.94 5.78 24.30
C ASP A 323 -0.01 6.07 25.50
N GLY A 324 -0.11 5.31 26.58
CA GLY A 324 0.80 5.36 27.72
C GLY A 324 2.04 4.45 27.60
N ILE A 325 2.05 3.47 26.69
CA ILE A 325 3.11 2.45 26.67
C ILE A 325 4.46 3.09 26.35
N THR A 326 5.44 2.82 27.23
CA THR A 326 6.81 3.33 27.13
C THR A 326 7.84 2.23 26.84
N THR A 327 7.96 1.25 27.73
CA THR A 327 8.89 0.12 27.56
C THR A 327 8.21 -1.22 27.81
N GLY A 328 6.89 -1.21 28.01
CA GLY A 328 6.10 -2.40 28.23
C GLY A 328 6.05 -3.29 26.99
N ASN A 329 6.56 -4.51 27.12
CA ASN A 329 6.56 -5.51 26.05
C ASN A 329 5.35 -6.45 26.13
N SER A 330 4.97 -7.00 25.00
CA SER A 330 4.02 -8.12 24.91
C SER A 330 2.63 -7.83 25.50
N ASN A 331 2.19 -6.57 25.47
CA ASN A 331 0.85 -6.20 25.92
C ASN A 331 -0.17 -6.31 24.77
N THR A 332 -1.39 -6.72 25.10
CA THR A 332 -2.54 -6.71 24.18
C THR A 332 -3.56 -5.70 24.68
N ALA A 333 -3.89 -4.69 23.88
CA ALA A 333 -4.90 -3.69 24.19
C ALA A 333 -5.89 -3.54 23.04
N ILE A 334 -7.17 -3.82 23.27
CA ILE A 334 -8.21 -3.80 22.23
C ILE A 334 -9.41 -2.99 22.72
N GLY A 335 -9.75 -1.93 22.01
CA GLY A 335 -10.85 -1.02 22.34
C GLY A 335 -10.42 0.44 22.31
N ALA A 336 -11.37 1.35 22.11
CA ALA A 336 -11.10 2.78 22.23
C ALA A 336 -10.64 3.10 23.66
N TYR A 337 -9.51 3.79 23.80
CA TYR A 337 -8.93 4.15 25.09
C TYR A 337 -8.57 2.96 26.00
N ALA A 338 -8.41 1.74 25.46
CA ALA A 338 -7.99 0.59 26.25
C ALA A 338 -6.48 0.66 26.60
N GLY A 339 -6.10 0.20 27.79
CA GLY A 339 -4.71 0.05 28.22
C GLY A 339 -3.90 1.35 28.28
N ARG A 340 -4.55 2.51 28.47
CA ARG A 340 -3.88 3.82 28.49
C ARG A 340 -2.96 3.99 29.70
N LEU A 341 -3.25 3.29 30.81
CA LEU A 341 -2.41 3.32 32.00
C LEU A 341 -1.16 2.46 31.85
N ILE A 342 -1.13 1.49 30.92
CA ILE A 342 0.06 0.64 30.72
C ILE A 342 1.22 1.53 30.28
N THR A 343 2.30 1.53 31.06
CA THR A 343 3.53 2.28 30.77
C THR A 343 4.70 1.33 30.56
N THR A 344 5.24 0.75 31.63
CA THR A 344 6.38 -0.18 31.60
C THR A 344 6.00 -1.63 31.84
N GLY A 345 4.76 -1.90 32.24
CA GLY A 345 4.24 -3.23 32.49
C GLY A 345 4.29 -4.14 31.25
N THR A 346 4.52 -5.44 31.46
CA THR A 346 4.64 -6.44 30.39
C THR A 346 3.55 -7.50 30.46
N ASN A 347 3.25 -8.16 29.34
CA ASN A 347 2.29 -9.27 29.27
C ASN A 347 0.89 -8.95 29.81
N ASN A 348 0.46 -7.69 29.73
CA ASN A 348 -0.88 -7.30 30.16
C ASN A 348 -1.89 -7.47 29.01
N ILE A 349 -3.13 -7.82 29.35
CA ILE A 349 -4.24 -7.95 28.40
C ILE A 349 -5.37 -7.01 28.84
N THR A 350 -5.69 -6.01 28.03
CA THR A 350 -6.84 -5.11 28.22
C THR A 350 -7.79 -5.17 27.02
N ILE A 351 -9.06 -5.48 27.26
CA ILE A 351 -10.06 -5.62 26.20
C ILE A 351 -11.34 -4.88 26.59
N GLY A 352 -11.80 -3.95 25.76
CA GLY A 352 -13.01 -3.15 25.98
C GLY A 352 -12.72 -1.65 25.95
N ALA A 353 -13.73 -0.84 25.63
CA ALA A 353 -13.58 0.60 25.63
C ALA A 353 -13.32 1.12 27.06
N ASN A 354 -12.25 1.91 27.23
CA ASN A 354 -11.75 2.37 28.53
C ASN A 354 -11.39 1.24 29.51
N ALA A 355 -11.15 0.02 29.03
CA ALA A 355 -10.66 -1.06 29.87
C ALA A 355 -9.18 -0.85 30.18
N ASP A 356 -8.80 -0.91 31.45
CA ASP A 356 -7.41 -0.69 31.84
C ASP A 356 -6.91 -1.66 32.91
N VAL A 357 -5.59 -1.73 33.03
CA VAL A 357 -4.91 -2.46 34.10
C VAL A 357 -5.02 -1.68 35.41
N GLN A 358 -4.84 -2.36 36.53
CA GLN A 358 -4.87 -1.71 37.84
C GLN A 358 -3.62 -0.87 38.09
N ASN A 359 -2.46 -1.33 37.60
CA ASN A 359 -1.18 -0.66 37.76
C ASN A 359 -0.42 -0.62 36.44
N GLY A 360 -0.11 0.57 35.94
CA GLY A 360 0.59 0.79 34.68
C GLY A 360 1.99 0.19 34.58
N THR A 361 2.66 -0.04 35.71
CA THR A 361 3.98 -0.69 35.76
C THR A 361 3.91 -2.18 36.10
N GLY A 362 2.73 -2.67 36.49
CA GLY A 362 2.47 -4.07 36.78
C GLY A 362 2.51 -4.93 35.52
N SER A 363 2.91 -6.20 35.67
CA SER A 363 2.95 -7.16 34.57
C SER A 363 1.96 -8.29 34.78
N ASN A 364 1.61 -8.98 33.69
CA ASN A 364 0.72 -10.14 33.69
C ASN A 364 -0.69 -9.85 34.21
N GLN A 365 -1.21 -8.64 34.02
CA GLN A 365 -2.57 -8.28 34.43
C GLN A 365 -3.56 -8.56 33.30
N LEU A 366 -4.73 -9.11 33.64
CA LEU A 366 -5.89 -9.21 32.76
C LEU A 366 -6.95 -8.19 33.16
N SER A 367 -7.55 -7.51 32.19
CA SER A 367 -8.73 -6.65 32.36
C SER A 367 -9.62 -6.73 31.12
N ILE A 368 -10.85 -7.21 31.28
CA ILE A 368 -11.85 -7.27 30.21
C ILE A 368 -13.09 -6.50 30.65
N GLY A 369 -13.39 -5.43 29.93
CA GLY A 369 -14.57 -4.59 30.12
C GLY A 369 -14.66 -3.93 31.49
N ASN A 370 -13.53 -3.82 32.22
CA ASN A 370 -13.49 -3.47 33.64
C ASN A 370 -14.38 -4.35 34.54
N ALA A 371 -14.68 -5.57 34.09
CA ALA A 371 -15.55 -6.52 34.77
C ALA A 371 -14.82 -7.82 35.10
N ILE A 372 -13.92 -8.30 34.24
CA ILE A 372 -13.11 -9.49 34.51
C ILE A 372 -11.67 -9.05 34.70
N PHE A 373 -11.07 -9.44 35.82
CA PHE A 373 -9.69 -9.14 36.14
C PHE A 373 -8.91 -10.42 36.42
N GLY A 374 -7.58 -10.38 36.31
CA GLY A 374 -6.79 -11.53 36.69
C GLY A 374 -5.29 -11.29 36.78
N ASP A 375 -4.63 -12.26 37.41
CA ASP A 375 -3.18 -12.36 37.53
C ASP A 375 -2.67 -13.55 36.70
N LEU A 376 -2.16 -13.23 35.51
CA LEU A 376 -1.62 -14.16 34.52
C LEU A 376 -0.20 -14.63 34.86
N GLY A 377 0.45 -14.08 35.88
CA GLY A 377 1.86 -14.35 36.20
C GLY A 377 2.09 -15.68 36.91
N ARG A 378 1.02 -16.36 37.34
CA ARG A 378 1.08 -17.59 38.13
C ARG A 378 1.09 -18.80 37.21
N ALA A 379 2.18 -19.57 37.23
CA ALA A 379 2.25 -20.84 36.52
C ALA A 379 1.18 -21.81 37.04
N PHE A 380 0.27 -22.26 36.16
CA PHE A 380 -0.78 -23.27 36.39
C PHE A 380 -1.95 -22.90 37.34
N ASN A 381 -1.97 -21.70 37.93
CA ASN A 381 -3.05 -21.24 38.83
C ASN A 381 -3.35 -19.74 38.63
N THR A 382 -3.73 -19.37 37.40
CA THR A 382 -4.23 -18.00 37.13
C THR A 382 -5.44 -17.70 37.99
N TYR A 383 -5.44 -16.55 38.64
CA TYR A 383 -6.59 -16.10 39.42
C TYR A 383 -7.44 -15.21 38.55
N ILE A 384 -8.74 -15.50 38.50
CA ILE A 384 -9.74 -14.73 37.76
C ILE A 384 -10.76 -14.17 38.74
N GLY A 385 -10.93 -12.86 38.69
CA GLY A 385 -11.94 -12.12 39.44
C GLY A 385 -13.04 -11.64 38.49
N ILE A 386 -14.31 -11.84 38.86
CA ILE A 386 -15.45 -11.19 38.20
C ILE A 386 -15.99 -10.11 39.15
N ASN A 387 -15.93 -8.86 38.71
CA ASN A 387 -16.14 -7.65 39.49
C ASN A 387 -15.25 -7.56 40.75
N ILE A 388 -14.12 -8.26 40.72
CA ILE A 388 -13.10 -8.29 41.76
C ILE A 388 -11.78 -8.04 41.06
N ASN A 389 -11.14 -6.93 41.41
CA ASN A 389 -9.98 -6.43 40.68
C ASN A 389 -8.67 -7.11 41.11
N SER A 390 -8.61 -7.66 42.33
CA SER A 390 -7.46 -8.41 42.86
C SER A 390 -7.93 -9.72 43.49
N PRO A 391 -8.26 -10.74 42.68
CA PRO A 391 -8.73 -12.02 43.18
C PRO A 391 -7.66 -12.69 44.05
N THR A 392 -8.10 -13.37 45.12
CA THR A 392 -7.25 -14.06 46.11
C THR A 392 -7.32 -15.58 45.99
N VAL A 393 -8.25 -16.08 45.18
CA VAL A 393 -8.46 -17.49 44.84
C VAL A 393 -8.58 -17.67 43.33
N ALA A 394 -8.54 -18.91 42.85
CA ALA A 394 -8.51 -19.23 41.42
C ALA A 394 -9.68 -18.63 40.62
N LEU A 395 -10.90 -18.68 41.17
CA LEU A 395 -12.06 -17.99 40.63
C LEU A 395 -12.80 -17.30 41.77
N GLU A 396 -12.80 -15.98 41.76
CA GLU A 396 -13.51 -15.16 42.75
C GLU A 396 -14.58 -14.32 42.04
N VAL A 397 -15.81 -14.35 42.54
CA VAL A 397 -16.93 -13.64 41.92
C VAL A 397 -17.60 -12.77 42.98
N SER A 398 -17.65 -11.46 42.75
CA SER A 398 -18.47 -10.56 43.56
C SER A 398 -19.89 -10.55 43.01
N GLY A 399 -20.78 -11.28 43.69
CA GLY A 399 -22.19 -11.41 43.34
C GLY A 399 -22.70 -12.86 43.42
N THR A 400 -23.97 -13.05 43.07
CA THR A 400 -24.60 -14.38 43.07
C THR A 400 -24.19 -15.18 41.84
N VAL A 401 -23.63 -16.37 42.04
CA VAL A 401 -23.36 -17.34 40.97
C VAL A 401 -24.59 -18.24 40.79
N SER A 402 -25.29 -18.11 39.66
CA SER A 402 -26.35 -19.03 39.26
C SER A 402 -25.80 -20.12 38.35
N ALA A 403 -25.98 -21.38 38.72
CA ALA A 403 -25.57 -22.53 37.92
C ALA A 403 -26.73 -23.52 37.77
N SER A 404 -26.90 -24.09 36.58
CA SER A 404 -27.95 -25.09 36.32
C SER A 404 -27.61 -26.46 36.91
N ARG A 405 -26.32 -26.74 37.14
CA ARG A 405 -25.83 -27.98 37.76
C ARG A 405 -24.44 -27.76 38.36
N PHE A 406 -24.22 -28.26 39.58
CA PHE A 406 -22.89 -28.44 40.13
C PHE A 406 -22.47 -29.91 39.95
N VAL A 407 -21.23 -30.16 39.51
CA VAL A 407 -20.67 -31.52 39.36
C VAL A 407 -19.49 -31.65 40.32
N GLY A 408 -19.58 -32.60 41.24
CA GLY A 408 -18.63 -32.80 42.34
C GLY A 408 -19.36 -33.36 43.56
N ASP A 409 -18.60 -33.75 44.58
CA ASP A 409 -19.19 -34.24 45.84
C ASP A 409 -19.70 -33.10 46.76
N GLY A 410 -19.42 -31.84 46.40
CA GLY A 410 -19.80 -30.66 47.17
C GLY A 410 -19.17 -30.59 48.57
N SER A 411 -18.30 -31.55 48.92
CA SER A 411 -17.76 -31.72 50.26
C SER A 411 -16.86 -30.56 50.69
N SER A 412 -16.29 -29.86 49.70
CA SER A 412 -15.42 -28.71 49.87
C SER A 412 -16.12 -27.36 49.70
N LEU A 413 -17.45 -27.33 49.56
CA LEU A 413 -18.20 -26.07 49.56
C LEU A 413 -18.23 -25.49 50.99
N THR A 414 -17.65 -24.31 51.16
CA THR A 414 -17.61 -23.57 52.42
C THR A 414 -18.47 -22.31 52.36
N GLY A 415 -18.76 -21.67 53.50
CA GLY A 415 -19.49 -20.39 53.52
C GLY A 415 -21.01 -20.51 53.35
N ILE A 416 -21.53 -21.73 53.37
CA ILE A 416 -22.98 -22.02 53.41
C ILE A 416 -23.42 -21.94 54.87
N THR A 417 -24.10 -20.85 55.23
CA THR A 417 -24.56 -20.62 56.61
C THR A 417 -26.03 -21.01 56.77
N SER A 418 -26.41 -21.45 57.97
CA SER A 418 -27.81 -21.83 58.28
C SER A 418 -28.81 -20.67 58.19
N ALA A 419 -28.33 -19.43 58.03
CA ALA A 419 -29.15 -18.22 57.89
C ALA A 419 -29.35 -17.86 56.41
N GLY A 420 -30.21 -18.61 55.71
CA GLY A 420 -30.69 -18.26 54.37
C GLY A 420 -30.03 -19.01 53.21
N ASP A 421 -28.89 -19.67 53.41
CA ASP A 421 -28.22 -20.44 52.37
C ASP A 421 -28.81 -21.86 52.30
N ARG A 422 -29.81 -22.07 51.44
CA ARG A 422 -30.41 -23.40 51.20
C ARG A 422 -29.65 -24.11 50.07
N ILE A 423 -28.89 -25.16 50.42
CA ILE A 423 -28.59 -26.21 49.43
C ILE A 423 -29.89 -26.97 49.19
N VAL A 424 -30.67 -26.54 48.20
CA VAL A 424 -31.81 -27.34 47.70
C VAL A 424 -31.25 -28.43 46.78
N SER A 425 -30.38 -29.28 47.32
CA SER A 425 -29.98 -30.51 46.64
C SER A 425 -31.12 -31.51 46.83
N GLY A 426 -31.49 -32.21 45.76
CA GLY A 426 -32.38 -33.36 45.88
C GLY A 426 -31.81 -34.35 46.91
N SER A 427 -32.70 -34.89 47.75
CA SER A 427 -32.52 -36.03 48.65
C SER A 427 -31.17 -36.11 49.39
N ALA A 428 -31.00 -35.35 50.48
CA ALA A 428 -29.88 -35.53 51.41
C ALA A 428 -30.16 -36.66 52.43
N PHE A 429 -29.20 -37.57 52.64
CA PHE A 429 -29.24 -38.55 53.73
C PHE A 429 -28.59 -37.95 54.99
N VAL A 430 -29.37 -37.79 56.06
CA VAL A 430 -28.88 -37.29 57.37
C VAL A 430 -28.70 -38.48 58.32
N LYS A 431 -27.49 -38.67 58.86
CA LYS A 431 -27.22 -39.66 59.92
C LYS A 431 -27.14 -38.92 61.26
N ALA A 432 -28.15 -39.06 62.10
CA ALA A 432 -28.13 -38.49 63.45
C ALA A 432 -27.28 -39.36 64.37
N LEU A 433 -26.24 -38.78 64.97
CA LEU A 433 -25.47 -39.41 66.06
C LEU A 433 -25.99 -38.89 67.40
N GLN A 434 -26.32 -39.81 68.30
CA GLN A 434 -26.86 -39.51 69.62
C GLN A 434 -25.77 -38.86 70.49
N GLY A 435 -25.94 -37.58 70.88
CA GLY A 435 -25.10 -36.94 71.89
C GLY A 435 -24.84 -35.44 71.70
N ALA A 436 -25.04 -34.89 70.51
CA ALA A 436 -24.98 -33.45 70.27
C ALA A 436 -26.21 -33.03 69.48
N GLY A 437 -27.01 -32.11 70.03
CA GLY A 437 -28.23 -31.62 69.40
C GLY A 437 -27.93 -31.05 68.01
N GLY A 438 -28.24 -31.81 66.97
CA GLY A 438 -28.31 -31.34 65.60
C GLY A 438 -29.77 -31.05 65.26
N GLU A 439 -30.11 -29.79 65.04
CA GLU A 439 -31.43 -29.38 64.59
C GLU A 439 -31.48 -29.46 63.06
N VAL A 440 -32.32 -30.35 62.52
CA VAL A 440 -32.55 -30.47 61.07
C VAL A 440 -33.71 -29.55 60.71
N SER A 441 -33.40 -28.35 60.22
CA SER A 441 -34.41 -27.41 59.70
C SER A 441 -34.65 -27.69 58.21
N GLY A 442 -35.76 -28.37 57.89
CA GLY A 442 -36.18 -28.70 56.51
C GLY A 442 -37.24 -29.80 56.46
N THR A 443 -37.79 -30.09 55.27
CA THR A 443 -38.72 -31.21 55.08
C THR A 443 -37.92 -32.50 54.88
N LEU A 444 -37.84 -33.32 55.94
CA LEU A 444 -37.26 -34.66 55.87
C LEU A 444 -38.25 -35.60 55.17
N LYS A 445 -38.02 -35.90 53.88
CA LYS A 445 -38.85 -36.85 53.12
C LYS A 445 -38.33 -38.28 53.32
N LEU A 446 -38.87 -38.97 54.31
CA LEU A 446 -38.59 -40.38 54.55
C LEU A 446 -39.38 -41.23 53.53
N THR A 447 -38.69 -41.94 52.64
CA THR A 447 -39.29 -42.66 51.51
C THR A 447 -39.69 -44.10 51.80
N SER A 448 -39.50 -44.57 53.04
CA SER A 448 -39.93 -45.91 53.45
C SER A 448 -40.50 -45.90 54.86
N SER A 449 -41.71 -46.43 55.01
CA SER A 449 -42.31 -46.80 56.29
C SER A 449 -41.67 -48.12 56.74
N GLY A 450 -40.74 -48.06 57.70
CA GLY A 450 -40.20 -49.28 58.30
C GLY A 450 -41.25 -49.93 59.19
N SER A 451 -41.81 -51.07 58.78
CA SER A 451 -42.73 -51.88 59.58
C SER A 451 -42.03 -52.75 60.64
N GLU A 452 -40.71 -52.65 60.74
CA GLU A 452 -39.88 -53.38 61.71
C GLU A 452 -40.16 -52.87 63.14
N PRO A 453 -40.39 -53.75 64.13
CA PRO A 453 -40.63 -53.35 65.52
C PRO A 453 -39.37 -52.73 66.15
N CYS A 454 -39.56 -51.75 67.06
CA CYS A 454 -38.45 -51.21 67.85
C CYS A 454 -37.97 -52.25 68.88
N ASP A 455 -37.05 -53.11 68.45
CA ASP A 455 -36.42 -54.14 69.27
C ASP A 455 -34.92 -53.89 69.45
N ALA A 456 -34.25 -54.83 70.13
CA ALA A 456 -32.83 -54.75 70.41
C ALA A 456 -31.93 -54.68 69.17
N ALA A 457 -32.41 -55.14 68.00
CA ALA A 457 -31.68 -55.03 66.75
C ALA A 457 -31.81 -53.64 66.10
N HIS A 458 -32.83 -52.88 66.49
CA HIS A 458 -33.19 -51.59 65.88
C HIS A 458 -33.04 -50.39 66.81
N TYR A 459 -32.53 -50.56 68.03
CA TYR A 459 -32.22 -49.43 68.92
C TYR A 459 -31.26 -48.43 68.26
N ASN A 460 -31.49 -47.16 68.56
CA ASN A 460 -30.83 -45.97 68.00
C ASN A 460 -31.08 -45.73 66.51
N THR A 461 -32.09 -46.38 65.92
CA THR A 461 -32.59 -46.04 64.57
C THR A 461 -33.83 -45.14 64.63
N MET A 462 -34.10 -44.43 63.53
CA MET A 462 -35.33 -43.64 63.34
C MET A 462 -36.24 -44.33 62.32
N ARG A 463 -37.51 -44.47 62.66
CA ARG A 463 -38.55 -45.02 61.77
C ARG A 463 -39.76 -44.09 61.73
N ILE A 464 -40.63 -44.28 60.73
CA ILE A 464 -42.00 -43.75 60.78
C ILE A 464 -42.88 -44.88 61.31
N ASP A 465 -43.57 -44.65 62.41
CA ASP A 465 -44.55 -45.61 62.91
C ASP A 465 -45.69 -45.75 61.88
N PRO A 466 -46.01 -46.97 61.42
CA PRO A 466 -46.98 -47.18 60.35
C PRO A 466 -48.43 -46.88 60.77
N VAL A 467 -48.72 -46.79 62.07
CA VAL A 467 -50.05 -46.51 62.61
C VAL A 467 -50.19 -45.02 62.89
N THR A 468 -49.25 -44.44 63.63
CA THR A 468 -49.35 -43.05 64.10
C THR A 468 -48.78 -42.05 63.11
N HIS A 469 -47.96 -42.51 62.15
CA HIS A 469 -47.26 -41.68 61.16
C HIS A 469 -46.29 -40.65 61.77
N PHE A 470 -45.97 -40.78 63.06
CA PHE A 470 -44.93 -39.99 63.70
C PHE A 470 -43.55 -40.61 63.47
N ILE A 471 -42.53 -39.76 63.50
CA ILE A 471 -41.13 -40.21 63.51
C ILE A 471 -40.81 -40.67 64.93
N GLU A 472 -40.46 -41.95 65.07
CA GLU A 472 -40.06 -42.56 66.33
C GLU A 472 -38.57 -42.89 66.31
N VAL A 473 -37.90 -42.64 67.44
CA VAL A 473 -36.54 -43.11 67.68
C VAL A 473 -36.64 -44.36 68.53
N CYS A 474 -36.23 -45.51 67.99
CA CYS A 474 -36.20 -46.75 68.77
C CYS A 474 -35.13 -46.63 69.86
N ARG A 475 -35.51 -46.79 71.12
CA ARG A 475 -34.61 -46.69 72.29
C ARG A 475 -34.56 -48.01 73.05
N PRO A 476 -33.43 -48.31 73.72
CA PRO A 476 -33.27 -49.47 74.58
C PRO A 476 -34.41 -49.74 75.55
#